data_AF-A0A7R9V3J5-F1
#
_entry.id   AF-A0A7R9V3J5-F1
#
_cell.length_a   1.000
_cell.length_b   1.000
_cell.length_c   1.000
_cell.angle_alpha   90.00
_cell.angle_beta   90.00
_cell.angle_gamma   90.00
#
_symmetry.space_group_name_H-M   'P 1'
#
loop_
_entity.id
_entity.type
_entity.pdbx_description
1 polymer ?
#
loop_
_entity_poly.entity_id
_entity_poly.type
_entity_poly.pdbx_seq_one_letter_code
_entity_poly.pdbx_strand_id
1 'polypeptide(L)'
;SGELADEVMASLDLLLRWCALRIVEANTQSLVRTLDLLKAILIHMEASQIRLSEYEAKLLIPVLVEKSGHNQDKIRIEHRELLQRCCRVYPPPRVLVPFLCDGLDSKNNKSRVVATEQIGEAVARYGQEVYRGGAQADVLAVVARMVTERDNTLRQAVLVTMEAAYRLEGEGLWAILGRLNDQQVSLIQERLKYTERDMAKHGVVAGSKPQDDGMEWEGGITASPRPSTPTAFASATAAATAAAARTGRPGSPSA
;
A
#
# COMPACT_ATOMS: atom_id res chain seq x y z
N SER A 1 22.69 17.58 -15.13
CA SER A 1 21.42 17.15 -14.50
C SER A 1 21.19 15.64 -14.56
N GLY A 2 21.79 14.91 -15.52
CA GLY A 2 21.77 13.43 -15.55
C GLY A 2 22.64 12.76 -14.48
N GLU A 3 23.88 13.22 -14.28
CA GLU A 3 24.83 12.62 -13.30
C GLU A 3 24.27 12.56 -11.87
N LEU A 4 23.59 13.62 -11.40
CA LEU A 4 22.97 13.64 -10.08
C LEU A 4 21.85 12.60 -9.95
N ALA A 5 21.08 12.36 -11.01
CA ALA A 5 20.03 11.36 -11.00
C ALA A 5 20.65 9.96 -10.93
N ASP A 6 21.73 9.71 -11.68
CA ASP A 6 22.45 8.44 -11.65
C ASP A 6 23.07 8.15 -10.27
N GLU A 7 23.64 9.17 -9.61
CA GLU A 7 24.16 9.07 -8.23
C GLU A 7 23.05 8.77 -7.21
N VAL A 8 21.90 9.43 -7.34
CA VAL A 8 20.70 9.17 -6.51
C VAL A 8 20.24 7.73 -6.70
N MET A 9 20.23 7.22 -7.93
CA MET A 9 19.82 5.85 -8.22
C MET A 9 20.85 4.82 -7.75
N ALA A 10 22.13 5.15 -7.75
CA ALA A 10 23.20 4.33 -7.18
C ALA A 10 23.12 4.23 -5.65
N SER A 11 22.55 5.24 -5.00
CA SER A 11 22.39 5.33 -3.54
C SER A 11 20.94 5.16 -3.06
N LEU A 12 20.09 4.54 -3.89
CA LEU A 12 18.64 4.49 -3.69
C LEU A 12 18.28 3.82 -2.36
N ASP A 13 18.91 2.70 -2.03
CA ASP A 13 18.66 1.93 -0.80
C ASP A 13 18.90 2.78 0.47
N LEU A 14 19.99 3.55 0.50
CA LEU A 14 20.32 4.46 1.60
C LEU A 14 19.29 5.58 1.72
N LEU A 15 18.87 6.16 0.59
CA LEU A 15 17.86 7.21 0.57
C LEU A 15 16.50 6.69 1.04
N LEU A 16 16.08 5.51 0.57
CA LEU A 16 14.84 4.88 1.00
C LEU A 16 14.85 4.55 2.50
N ARG A 17 15.98 4.04 3.02
CA ARG A 17 16.13 3.79 4.45
C ARG A 17 16.08 5.08 5.28
N TRP A 18 16.69 6.15 4.79
CA TRP A 18 16.62 7.46 5.45
C TRP A 18 15.19 8.02 5.43
N CYS A 19 14.50 7.93 4.30
CA CYS A 19 13.10 8.34 4.17
C CYS A 19 12.20 7.54 5.13
N ALA A 20 12.35 6.22 5.18
CA ALA A 20 11.59 5.36 6.10
C ALA A 20 11.77 5.79 7.56
N LEU A 21 13.01 6.06 7.99
CA LEU A 21 13.31 6.56 9.34
C LEU A 21 12.61 7.90 9.62
N ARG A 22 12.68 8.84 8.68
CA ARG A 22 12.05 10.17 8.82
C ARG A 22 10.52 10.10 8.86
N ILE A 23 9.92 9.19 8.10
CA ILE A 23 8.46 8.99 8.10
C ILE A 23 7.97 8.51 9.48
N VAL A 24 8.75 7.69 10.17
CA VAL A 24 8.40 7.15 11.49
C VAL A 24 8.50 8.21 12.60
N GLU A 25 9.49 9.10 12.55
CA GLU A 25 9.79 10.10 13.60
C GLU A 25 8.73 11.20 13.79
N ALA A 26 7.72 11.28 12.91
CA ALA A 26 6.51 12.10 13.08
C ALA A 26 6.72 13.62 13.25
N ASN A 27 7.86 14.18 12.83
CA ASN A 27 8.01 15.63 12.67
C ASN A 27 7.34 16.08 11.36
N THR A 28 6.18 16.76 11.46
CA THR A 28 5.37 17.15 10.30
C THR A 28 6.11 17.98 9.25
N GLN A 29 6.98 18.92 9.65
CA GLN A 29 7.71 19.76 8.69
C GLN A 29 8.74 18.94 7.91
N SER A 30 9.46 18.06 8.61
CA SER A 30 10.42 17.15 8.00
C SER A 30 9.73 16.08 7.15
N LEU A 31 8.57 15.58 7.59
CA LEU A 31 7.77 14.58 6.90
C LEU A 31 7.36 15.09 5.52
N VAL A 32 6.77 16.28 5.41
CA VAL A 32 6.34 16.83 4.11
C VAL A 32 7.51 16.87 3.11
N ARG A 33 8.68 17.35 3.53
CA ARG A 33 9.89 17.36 2.67
C ARG A 33 10.38 15.95 2.32
N THR A 34 10.23 15.01 3.23
CA THR A 34 10.59 13.61 2.99
C THR A 34 9.65 12.97 1.96
N LEU A 35 8.34 13.24 2.05
CA LEU A 35 7.36 12.76 1.09
C LEU A 35 7.57 13.40 -0.29
N ASP A 36 7.89 14.70 -0.35
CA ASP A 36 8.24 15.41 -1.59
C ASP A 36 9.47 14.77 -2.27
N LEU A 37 10.53 14.51 -1.51
CA LEU A 37 11.74 13.85 -2.00
C LEU A 37 11.44 12.45 -2.53
N LEU A 38 10.72 11.65 -1.74
CA LEU A 38 10.37 10.28 -2.12
C LEU A 38 9.52 10.26 -3.40
N LYS A 39 8.58 11.20 -3.53
CA LYS A 39 7.74 11.35 -4.73
C LYS A 39 8.59 11.67 -5.95
N ALA A 40 9.57 12.57 -5.83
CA ALA A 40 10.50 12.88 -6.92
C ALA A 40 11.33 11.65 -7.33
N ILE A 41 11.81 10.85 -6.36
CA ILE A 41 12.53 9.59 -6.61
C ILE A 41 11.63 8.62 -7.38
N LEU A 42 10.41 8.36 -6.91
CA LEU A 42 9.49 7.42 -7.55
C LEU A 42 9.07 7.89 -8.96
N ILE A 43 8.88 9.20 -9.18
CA ILE A 43 8.62 9.76 -10.51
C ILE A 43 9.79 9.49 -11.45
N HIS A 44 11.03 9.72 -11.00
CA HIS A 44 12.20 9.46 -11.81
C HIS A 44 12.39 7.97 -12.12
N MET A 45 12.09 7.10 -11.14
CA MET A 45 12.09 5.66 -11.33
C MET A 45 11.07 5.22 -12.39
N GLU A 46 9.84 5.73 -12.29
CA GLU A 46 8.76 5.47 -13.26
C GLU A 46 9.17 5.92 -14.67
N ALA A 47 9.71 7.14 -14.81
CA ALA A 47 10.16 7.67 -16.11
C ALA A 47 11.33 6.87 -16.72
N SER A 48 12.25 6.39 -15.87
CA SER A 48 13.44 5.65 -16.31
C SER A 48 13.23 4.13 -16.36
N GLN A 49 11.98 3.66 -16.19
CA GLN A 49 11.62 2.24 -16.12
C GLN A 49 12.41 1.42 -15.09
N ILE A 50 12.85 2.09 -14.03
CA ILE A 50 13.53 1.46 -12.91
C ILE A 50 12.48 0.83 -12.00
N ARG A 51 12.77 -0.37 -11.50
CA ARG A 51 11.92 -1.06 -10.53
C ARG A 51 12.54 -1.05 -9.14
N LEU A 52 11.68 -1.06 -8.12
CA LEU A 52 12.10 -1.40 -6.75
C LEU A 52 12.45 -2.89 -6.71
N SER A 53 13.55 -3.22 -6.05
CA SER A 53 13.82 -4.58 -5.61
C SER A 53 12.88 -4.99 -4.48
N GLU A 54 12.76 -6.29 -4.22
CA GLU A 54 11.98 -6.82 -3.10
C GLU A 54 12.46 -6.25 -1.75
N TYR A 55 13.78 -6.06 -1.60
CA TYR A 55 14.38 -5.48 -0.40
C TYR A 55 13.95 -4.02 -0.21
N GLU A 56 14.03 -3.20 -1.26
CA GLU A 56 13.64 -1.78 -1.21
C GLU A 56 12.13 -1.62 -0.97
N ALA A 57 11.32 -2.48 -1.57
CA ALA A 57 9.88 -2.51 -1.34
C ALA A 57 9.55 -2.83 0.13
N LYS A 58 10.22 -3.84 0.72
CA LYS A 58 10.07 -4.22 2.14
C LYS A 58 10.54 -3.12 3.10
N LEU A 59 11.50 -2.28 2.70
CA LEU A 59 11.93 -1.14 3.50
C LEU A 59 10.90 0.00 3.50
N LEU A 60 10.31 0.26 2.33
CA LEU A 60 9.53 1.47 2.12
C LEU A 60 8.02 1.28 2.34
N ILE A 61 7.42 0.29 1.68
CA ILE A 61 5.96 0.17 1.57
C ILE A 61 5.30 -0.04 2.93
N PRO A 62 5.78 -0.93 3.81
CA PRO A 62 5.16 -1.12 5.13
C PRO A 62 5.08 0.17 5.94
N VAL A 63 6.15 0.98 5.90
CA VAL A 63 6.21 2.25 6.63
C VAL A 63 5.22 3.27 6.04
N LEU A 64 5.10 3.33 4.71
CA LEU A 64 4.11 4.19 4.05
C LEU A 64 2.68 3.81 4.42
N VAL A 65 2.37 2.51 4.46
CA VAL A 65 1.05 1.98 4.83
C VAL A 65 0.75 2.27 6.31
N GLU A 66 1.66 1.92 7.22
CA GLU A 66 1.49 2.12 8.65
C GLU A 66 1.22 3.59 9.00
N LYS A 67 1.99 4.50 8.39
CA LYS A 67 1.95 5.95 8.67
C LYS A 67 0.96 6.73 7.81
N SER A 68 0.22 6.07 6.92
CA SER A 68 -0.74 6.70 6.01
C SER A 68 -1.91 7.40 6.70
N GLY A 69 -2.30 6.95 7.89
CA GLY A 69 -3.43 7.47 8.66
C GLY A 69 -3.17 8.80 9.38
N HIS A 70 -2.51 9.75 8.74
CA HIS A 70 -2.15 11.04 9.35
C HIS A 70 -3.38 11.93 9.65
N ASN A 71 -3.31 12.79 10.68
CA ASN A 71 -4.43 13.67 11.06
C ASN A 71 -4.69 14.79 10.04
N GLN A 72 -3.68 15.20 9.28
CA GLN A 72 -3.82 16.18 8.21
C GLN A 72 -4.14 15.50 6.88
N ASP A 73 -5.26 15.90 6.28
CA ASP A 73 -5.77 15.35 5.02
C ASP A 73 -4.78 15.49 3.87
N LYS A 74 -4.10 16.63 3.77
CA LYS A 74 -3.06 16.88 2.77
C LYS A 74 -1.97 15.81 2.82
N ILE A 75 -1.50 15.44 4.01
CA ILE A 75 -0.44 14.43 4.18
C ILE A 75 -0.97 13.03 3.85
N ARG A 76 -2.23 12.72 4.18
CA ARG A 76 -2.85 11.45 3.76
C ARG A 76 -2.93 11.31 2.24
N ILE A 77 -3.24 12.40 1.54
CA ILE A 77 -3.25 12.43 0.07
C ILE A 77 -1.86 12.14 -0.49
N GLU A 78 -0.80 12.73 0.07
CA GLU A 78 0.58 12.43 -0.38
C GLU A 78 0.97 10.96 -0.12
N HIS A 79 0.63 10.39 1.04
CA HIS A 79 0.83 8.95 1.29
C HIS A 79 0.09 8.08 0.28
N ARG A 80 -1.15 8.45 -0.06
CA ARG A 80 -1.95 7.74 -1.06
C ARG A 80 -1.27 7.77 -2.43
N GLU A 81 -0.83 8.94 -2.87
CA GLU A 81 -0.13 9.07 -4.16
C GLU A 81 1.17 8.27 -4.19
N LEU A 82 1.95 8.28 -3.10
CA LEU A 82 3.18 7.50 -2.99
C LEU A 82 2.91 5.99 -3.09
N LEU A 83 1.88 5.48 -2.42
CA LEU A 83 1.47 4.08 -2.51
C LEU A 83 1.05 3.71 -3.94
N GLN A 84 0.27 4.57 -4.61
CA GLN A 84 -0.10 4.37 -6.02
C GLN A 84 1.12 4.33 -6.94
N ARG A 85 2.12 5.18 -6.70
CA ARG A 85 3.38 5.18 -7.45
C ARG A 85 4.22 3.94 -7.17
N CYS A 86 4.25 3.46 -5.92
CA CYS A 86 4.90 2.20 -5.59
C CYS A 86 4.33 1.04 -6.42
N CYS A 87 3.02 0.98 -6.67
CA CYS A 87 2.41 -0.02 -7.55
C CYS A 87 2.93 0.01 -8.99
N ARG A 88 3.41 1.16 -9.47
CA ARG A 88 3.93 1.33 -10.85
C ARG A 88 5.39 0.94 -10.97
N VAL A 89 6.18 1.14 -9.92
CA VAL A 89 7.61 0.82 -9.90
C VAL A 89 7.91 -0.52 -9.21
N TYR A 90 6.93 -1.17 -8.59
CA TYR A 90 7.06 -2.49 -7.96
C TYR A 90 6.01 -3.48 -8.46
N PRO A 91 6.23 -4.10 -9.63
CA PRO A 91 5.37 -5.16 -10.12
C PRO A 91 5.86 -6.55 -9.67
N PRO A 92 4.97 -7.57 -9.60
CA PRO A 92 3.53 -7.53 -9.89
C PRO A 92 2.66 -6.92 -8.76
N PRO A 93 1.45 -6.39 -9.08
CA PRO A 93 0.50 -5.86 -8.10
C PRO A 93 0.20 -6.82 -6.93
N ARG A 94 0.21 -8.14 -7.21
CA ARG A 94 0.08 -9.21 -6.21
C ARG A 94 1.08 -9.14 -5.06
N VAL A 95 2.25 -8.56 -5.28
CA VAL A 95 3.32 -8.48 -4.27
C VAL A 95 3.12 -7.27 -3.36
N LEU A 96 2.33 -6.28 -3.79
CA LEU A 96 2.00 -5.10 -3.00
C LEU A 96 0.78 -5.34 -2.08
N VAL A 97 -0.14 -6.21 -2.49
CA VAL A 97 -1.36 -6.54 -1.72
C VAL A 97 -1.05 -7.02 -0.30
N PRO A 98 -0.08 -7.91 -0.03
CA PRO A 98 0.28 -8.29 1.34
C PRO A 98 0.61 -7.09 2.23
N PHE A 99 1.39 -6.13 1.74
CA PHE A 99 1.72 -4.92 2.51
C PHE A 99 0.51 -4.02 2.76
N LEU A 100 -0.46 -3.97 1.82
CA LEU A 100 -1.72 -3.24 2.04
C LEU A 100 -2.61 -3.96 3.06
N CYS A 101 -2.60 -5.30 3.06
CA CYS A 101 -3.37 -6.10 4.01
C CYS A 101 -2.92 -5.84 5.45
N ASP A 102 -1.62 -5.68 5.70
CA ASP A 102 -1.10 -5.25 7.01
C ASP A 102 -1.74 -3.93 7.49
N GLY A 103 -2.09 -3.04 6.57
CA GLY A 103 -2.80 -1.79 6.85
C GLY A 103 -4.26 -1.96 7.28
N LEU A 104 -4.92 -3.04 6.86
CA LEU A 104 -6.31 -3.35 7.24
C LEU A 104 -6.43 -3.69 8.74
N ASP A 105 -5.37 -4.28 9.30
CA ASP A 105 -5.24 -4.64 10.72
C ASP A 105 -4.65 -3.51 11.60
N SER A 106 -4.43 -2.33 11.01
CA SER A 106 -3.87 -1.19 11.74
C SER A 106 -4.79 -0.72 12.87
N LYS A 107 -4.20 -0.43 14.04
CA LYS A 107 -4.91 0.21 15.16
C LYS A 107 -5.40 1.62 14.83
N ASN A 108 -4.83 2.24 13.80
CA ASN A 108 -5.26 3.55 13.34
C ASN A 108 -6.32 3.41 12.24
N ASN A 109 -7.56 3.79 12.55
CA ASN A 109 -8.66 3.66 11.60
C ASN A 109 -8.44 4.48 10.31
N LYS A 110 -7.72 5.61 10.38
CA LYS A 110 -7.37 6.37 9.17
C LYS A 110 -6.42 5.59 8.26
N SER A 111 -5.51 4.79 8.80
CA SER A 111 -4.63 3.92 8.00
C SER A 111 -5.43 2.78 7.38
N ARG A 112 -6.40 2.19 8.11
CA ARG A 112 -7.32 1.17 7.58
C ARG A 112 -8.11 1.68 6.37
N VAL A 113 -8.59 2.93 6.45
CA VAL A 113 -9.28 3.62 5.34
C VAL A 113 -8.34 3.72 4.13
N VAL A 114 -7.13 4.25 4.30
CA VAL A 114 -6.19 4.40 3.19
C VAL A 114 -5.84 3.05 2.58
N ALA A 115 -5.56 2.03 3.39
CA ALA A 115 -5.29 0.67 2.91
C ALA A 115 -6.46 0.11 2.08
N THR A 116 -7.69 0.27 2.58
CA THR A 116 -8.90 -0.17 1.87
C THR A 116 -9.06 0.55 0.52
N GLU A 117 -8.89 1.87 0.51
CA GLU A 117 -8.95 2.67 -0.73
C GLU A 117 -7.86 2.26 -1.73
N GLN A 118 -6.64 1.95 -1.25
CA GLN A 118 -5.55 1.48 -2.11
C GLN A 118 -5.81 0.10 -2.70
N ILE A 119 -6.43 -0.80 -1.95
CA ILE A 119 -6.88 -2.09 -2.49
C ILE A 119 -7.96 -1.86 -3.55
N GLY A 120 -8.95 -1.00 -3.30
CA GLY A 120 -9.98 -0.66 -4.29
C GLY A 120 -9.42 -0.05 -5.58
N GLU A 121 -8.47 0.87 -5.48
CA GLU A 121 -7.78 1.45 -6.62
C GLU A 121 -6.94 0.41 -7.37
N ALA A 122 -6.26 -0.48 -6.64
CA ALA A 122 -5.51 -1.57 -7.25
C ALA A 122 -6.45 -2.50 -8.02
N VAL A 123 -7.59 -2.88 -7.44
CA VAL A 123 -8.62 -3.69 -8.11
C VAL A 123 -9.12 -2.99 -9.37
N ALA A 124 -9.42 -1.69 -9.31
CA ALA A 124 -9.91 -0.95 -10.46
C ALA A 124 -8.88 -0.85 -11.60
N ARG A 125 -7.58 -0.76 -11.28
CA ARG A 125 -6.49 -0.58 -12.26
C ARG A 125 -5.93 -1.89 -12.81
N TYR A 126 -5.71 -2.86 -11.95
CA TYR A 126 -5.01 -4.12 -12.25
C TYR A 126 -6.00 -5.28 -12.42
N GLY A 127 -7.26 -5.08 -12.02
CA GLY A 127 -8.32 -6.05 -12.23
C GLY A 127 -8.18 -7.28 -11.33
N GLN A 128 -8.52 -8.43 -11.90
CA GLN A 128 -8.60 -9.70 -11.18
C GLN A 128 -7.25 -10.18 -10.63
N GLU A 129 -6.12 -9.72 -11.18
CA GLU A 129 -4.81 -10.18 -10.74
C GLU A 129 -4.52 -9.87 -9.26
N VAL A 130 -5.17 -8.84 -8.71
CA VAL A 130 -4.99 -8.38 -7.32
C VAL A 130 -5.47 -9.42 -6.30
N TYR A 131 -6.56 -10.12 -6.59
CA TYR A 131 -7.22 -11.03 -5.66
C TYR A 131 -7.38 -12.46 -6.18
N ARG A 132 -7.16 -12.71 -7.47
CA ARG A 132 -7.15 -14.07 -8.01
C ARG A 132 -5.73 -14.63 -7.93
N GLY A 133 -5.49 -15.53 -6.99
CA GLY A 133 -4.22 -16.26 -6.82
C GLY A 133 -3.21 -15.55 -5.90
N GLY A 134 -2.30 -16.34 -5.31
CA GLY A 134 -1.33 -15.87 -4.32
C GLY A 134 -1.82 -15.98 -2.87
N ALA A 135 -1.03 -15.45 -1.93
CA ALA A 135 -1.27 -15.60 -0.49
C ALA A 135 -2.47 -14.79 0.04
N GLN A 136 -2.99 -13.83 -0.72
CA GLN A 136 -4.04 -12.89 -0.31
C GLN A 136 -5.29 -13.02 -1.19
N ALA A 137 -5.65 -14.25 -1.54
CA ALA A 137 -6.82 -14.53 -2.39
C ALA A 137 -8.17 -14.16 -1.72
N ASP A 138 -8.19 -14.04 -0.39
CA ASP A 138 -9.37 -13.68 0.39
C ASP A 138 -9.44 -12.17 0.72
N VAL A 139 -8.55 -11.35 0.15
CA VAL A 139 -8.46 -9.90 0.47
C VAL A 139 -9.81 -9.19 0.30
N LEU A 140 -10.57 -9.50 -0.75
CA LEU A 140 -11.90 -8.91 -0.97
C LEU A 140 -12.90 -9.33 0.12
N ALA A 141 -12.84 -10.58 0.57
CA ALA A 141 -13.68 -11.06 1.67
C ALA A 141 -13.30 -10.39 3.00
N VAL A 142 -12.00 -10.19 3.26
CA VAL A 142 -11.51 -9.43 4.43
C VAL A 142 -12.07 -8.01 4.41
N VAL A 143 -11.92 -7.30 3.28
CA VAL A 143 -12.41 -5.93 3.11
C VAL A 143 -13.93 -5.85 3.26
N ALA A 144 -14.68 -6.77 2.62
CA ALA A 144 -16.15 -6.80 2.69
C ALA A 144 -16.67 -6.93 4.13
N ARG A 145 -16.01 -7.73 4.97
CA ARG A 145 -16.40 -7.91 6.38
C ARG A 145 -16.32 -6.61 7.19
N MET A 146 -15.53 -5.65 6.77
CA MET A 146 -15.35 -4.35 7.44
C MET A 146 -16.50 -3.36 7.18
N VAL A 147 -17.46 -3.66 6.28
CA VAL A 147 -18.57 -2.73 5.94
C VAL A 147 -19.46 -2.39 7.15
N THR A 148 -19.56 -3.28 8.13
CA THR A 148 -20.35 -3.07 9.36
C THR A 148 -19.58 -2.39 10.49
N GLU A 149 -18.33 -2.01 10.27
CA GLU A 149 -17.54 -1.22 11.22
C GLU A 149 -18.20 0.13 11.51
N ARG A 150 -17.92 0.71 12.68
CA ARG A 150 -18.58 1.96 13.12
C ARG A 150 -18.22 3.16 12.25
N ASP A 151 -16.97 3.22 11.79
CA ASP A 151 -16.45 4.37 11.06
C ASP A 151 -17.08 4.49 9.65
N ASN A 152 -17.68 5.65 9.38
CA ASN A 152 -18.37 5.87 8.11
C ASN A 152 -17.40 5.97 6.93
N THR A 153 -16.22 6.55 7.13
CA THR A 153 -15.22 6.71 6.06
C THR A 153 -14.71 5.35 5.59
N LEU A 154 -14.42 4.46 6.53
CA LEU A 154 -14.04 3.08 6.26
C LEU A 154 -15.15 2.32 5.55
N ARG A 155 -16.39 2.45 6.02
CA ARG A 155 -17.56 1.85 5.34
C ARG A 155 -17.67 2.32 3.90
N GLN A 156 -17.51 3.62 3.62
CA GLN A 156 -17.53 4.13 2.26
C GLN A 156 -16.37 3.59 1.41
N ALA A 157 -15.15 3.52 1.97
CA ALA A 157 -14.00 2.93 1.28
C ALA A 157 -14.23 1.45 0.91
N VAL A 158 -14.83 0.67 1.82
CA VAL A 158 -15.22 -0.73 1.57
C VAL A 158 -16.23 -0.81 0.43
N LEU A 159 -17.31 -0.01 0.48
CA LEU A 159 -18.35 -0.01 -0.54
C LEU A 159 -17.82 0.39 -1.93
N VAL A 160 -16.93 1.38 -2.00
CA VAL A 160 -16.25 1.76 -3.25
C VAL A 160 -15.36 0.63 -3.77
N THR A 161 -14.66 -0.08 -2.88
CA THR A 161 -13.85 -1.25 -3.24
C THR A 161 -14.71 -2.39 -3.78
N MET A 162 -15.87 -2.66 -3.16
CA MET A 162 -16.82 -3.67 -3.64
C MET A 162 -17.42 -3.29 -4.99
N GLU A 163 -17.71 -2.02 -5.21
CA GLU A 163 -18.16 -1.50 -6.50
C GLU A 163 -17.10 -1.74 -7.59
N ALA A 164 -15.83 -1.46 -7.33
CA ALA A 164 -14.74 -1.75 -8.27
C ALA A 164 -14.65 -3.24 -8.61
N ALA A 165 -14.75 -4.12 -7.60
CA ALA A 165 -14.74 -5.56 -7.81
C ALA A 165 -15.99 -6.06 -8.58
N TYR A 166 -17.17 -5.49 -8.29
CA TYR A 166 -18.42 -5.86 -8.95
C TYR A 166 -18.44 -5.50 -10.44
N ARG A 167 -17.83 -4.37 -10.81
CA ARG A 167 -17.67 -4.00 -12.24
C ARG A 167 -16.93 -5.09 -13.02
N LEU A 168 -15.97 -5.77 -12.38
CA LEU A 168 -15.14 -6.82 -12.98
C LEU A 168 -15.76 -8.22 -12.94
N GLU A 169 -16.54 -8.54 -11.90
CA GLU A 169 -17.01 -9.90 -11.61
C GLU A 169 -18.52 -10.08 -11.79
N GLY A 170 -19.28 -8.98 -11.76
CA GLY A 170 -20.73 -9.01 -11.66
C GLY A 170 -21.20 -9.88 -10.49
N GLU A 171 -22.18 -10.72 -10.74
CA GLU A 171 -22.72 -11.69 -9.76
C GLU A 171 -21.66 -12.67 -9.24
N GLY A 172 -20.57 -12.91 -9.99
CA GLY A 172 -19.44 -13.74 -9.56
C GLY A 172 -18.75 -13.21 -8.29
N LEU A 173 -18.93 -11.93 -7.96
CA LEU A 173 -18.38 -11.31 -6.75
C LEU A 173 -18.84 -12.05 -5.49
N TRP A 174 -20.11 -12.46 -5.39
CA TRP A 174 -20.64 -13.11 -4.19
C TRP A 174 -19.95 -14.44 -3.88
N ALA A 175 -19.54 -15.17 -4.91
CA ALA A 175 -18.77 -16.40 -4.74
C ALA A 175 -17.37 -16.11 -4.16
N ILE A 176 -16.75 -15.00 -4.57
CA ILE A 176 -15.43 -14.57 -4.09
C ILE A 176 -15.49 -14.07 -2.64
N LEU A 177 -16.54 -13.29 -2.30
CA LEU A 177 -16.73 -12.79 -0.93
C LEU A 177 -17.04 -13.91 0.07
N GLY A 178 -17.63 -15.00 -0.41
CA GLY A 178 -17.97 -16.16 0.40
C GLY A 178 -19.03 -15.83 1.46
N ARG A 179 -18.82 -16.31 2.69
CA ARG A 179 -19.80 -16.18 3.76
C ARG A 179 -19.74 -14.79 4.41
N LEU A 180 -20.80 -14.01 4.22
CA LEU A 180 -21.07 -12.75 4.90
C LEU A 180 -22.33 -12.88 5.77
N ASN A 181 -22.49 -12.00 6.76
CA ASN A 181 -23.74 -11.92 7.53
C ASN A 181 -24.80 -11.08 6.78
N ASP A 182 -26.07 -11.21 7.19
CA ASP A 182 -27.20 -10.57 6.50
C ASP A 182 -27.05 -9.04 6.40
N GLN A 183 -26.49 -8.42 7.44
CA GLN A 183 -26.26 -6.97 7.45
C GLN A 183 -25.17 -6.56 6.44
N GLN A 184 -24.06 -7.28 6.37
CA GLN A 184 -22.98 -7.07 5.41
C GLN A 184 -23.50 -7.23 3.98
N VAL A 185 -24.25 -8.30 3.72
CA VAL A 185 -24.87 -8.57 2.41
C VAL A 185 -25.80 -7.43 2.03
N SER A 186 -26.71 -7.02 2.92
CA SER A 186 -27.68 -5.95 2.65
C SER A 186 -27.01 -4.63 2.26
N LEU A 187 -25.98 -4.21 2.99
CA LEU A 187 -25.27 -2.95 2.74
C LEU A 187 -24.54 -2.97 1.38
N ILE A 188 -23.89 -4.09 1.07
CA ILE A 188 -23.16 -4.24 -0.20
C ILE A 188 -24.16 -4.32 -1.35
N GLN A 189 -25.21 -5.14 -1.26
CA GLN A 189 -26.26 -5.25 -2.28
C GLN A 189 -26.92 -3.90 -2.56
N GLU A 190 -27.22 -3.11 -1.54
CA GLU A 190 -27.79 -1.78 -1.71
C GLU A 190 -26.88 -0.89 -2.56
N ARG A 191 -25.57 -0.87 -2.26
CA ARG A 191 -24.59 -0.12 -3.07
C ARG A 191 -24.55 -0.61 -4.51
N LEU A 192 -24.51 -1.93 -4.73
CA LEU A 192 -24.35 -2.51 -6.06
C LEU A 192 -25.55 -2.26 -6.98
N LYS A 193 -26.77 -2.15 -6.44
CA LYS A 193 -27.95 -1.74 -7.21
C LYS A 193 -27.79 -0.37 -7.86
N TYR A 194 -27.13 0.58 -7.18
CA TYR A 194 -26.85 1.89 -7.77
C TYR A 194 -25.78 1.78 -8.85
N THR A 195 -24.73 0.99 -8.61
CA THR A 195 -23.66 0.72 -9.59
C THR A 195 -24.20 0.06 -10.86
N GLU A 196 -25.09 -0.94 -10.77
CA GLU A 196 -25.74 -1.57 -11.92
C GLU A 196 -26.53 -0.57 -12.76
N ARG A 197 -27.33 0.27 -12.11
CA ARG A 197 -28.12 1.30 -12.79
C ARG A 197 -27.24 2.35 -13.47
N ASP A 198 -26.10 2.68 -12.86
CA ASP A 198 -25.11 3.59 -13.43
C ASP A 198 -24.43 2.98 -14.66
N MET A 199 -23.94 1.75 -14.54
CA MET A 199 -23.33 1.02 -15.66
C MET A 199 -24.29 0.84 -16.84
N ALA A 200 -25.55 0.49 -16.57
CA ALA A 200 -26.58 0.34 -17.59
C ALA A 200 -26.83 1.64 -18.38
N LYS A 201 -26.78 2.82 -17.73
CA LYS A 201 -26.90 4.12 -18.41
C LYS A 201 -25.73 4.38 -19.35
N HIS A 202 -24.54 3.89 -18.99
CA HIS A 202 -23.33 4.00 -19.79
C HIS A 202 -23.15 2.87 -20.80
N GLY A 203 -24.13 1.95 -20.92
CA GLY A 203 -24.08 0.83 -21.86
C GLY A 203 -23.05 -0.25 -21.50
N VAL A 204 -22.56 -0.27 -20.26
CA VAL A 204 -21.59 -1.24 -19.76
C VAL A 204 -22.32 -2.32 -18.96
N VAL A 205 -21.93 -3.59 -19.15
CA VAL A 205 -22.46 -4.73 -18.40
C VAL A 205 -21.43 -5.20 -17.37
N ALA A 206 -21.85 -5.41 -16.13
CA ALA A 206 -20.98 -5.95 -15.08
C ALA A 206 -20.38 -7.30 -15.50
N GLY A 207 -19.09 -7.52 -15.26
CA GLY A 207 -18.43 -8.78 -15.64
C GLY A 207 -18.16 -8.93 -17.15
N SER A 208 -18.45 -7.91 -17.96
CA SER A 208 -17.88 -7.84 -19.31
C SER A 208 -16.36 -7.70 -19.18
N LYS A 209 -15.61 -8.62 -19.80
CA LYS A 209 -14.15 -8.50 -19.84
C LYS A 209 -13.83 -7.11 -20.42
N PRO A 210 -12.97 -6.31 -19.77
CA PRO A 210 -12.54 -5.05 -20.38
C PRO A 210 -11.99 -5.36 -21.77
N GLN A 211 -12.43 -4.58 -22.75
CA GLN A 211 -11.83 -4.58 -24.07
C GLN A 211 -10.35 -4.28 -23.85
N ASP A 212 -9.50 -5.19 -24.34
CA ASP A 212 -8.06 -5.16 -24.16
C ASP A 212 -7.52 -3.89 -24.84
N ASP A 213 -7.48 -2.78 -24.11
CA ASP A 213 -6.76 -1.56 -24.47
C ASP A 213 -5.25 -1.79 -24.28
N GLY A 214 -4.73 -2.90 -24.83
CA GLY A 214 -3.34 -3.13 -25.18
C GLY A 214 -2.28 -2.72 -24.16
N MET A 215 -2.56 -2.73 -22.86
CA MET A 215 -1.51 -2.66 -21.85
C MET A 215 -1.07 -4.10 -21.59
N GLU A 216 -0.46 -4.70 -22.61
CA GLU A 216 0.37 -5.89 -22.43
C GLU A 216 1.39 -5.53 -21.35
N TRP A 217 1.21 -6.09 -20.16
CA TRP A 217 2.29 -6.12 -19.19
C TRP A 217 3.34 -7.03 -19.80
N GLU A 218 4.32 -6.46 -20.51
CA GLU A 218 5.55 -7.13 -20.91
C GLU A 218 6.29 -7.56 -19.63
N GLY A 219 5.82 -8.64 -19.01
CA GLY A 219 6.41 -9.32 -17.86
C GLY A 219 7.70 -10.05 -18.21
N GLY A 220 8.46 -9.52 -19.16
CA GLY A 220 9.61 -10.15 -19.78
C GLY A 220 10.76 -9.18 -20.05
N ILE A 221 10.93 -8.13 -19.26
CA ILE A 221 12.18 -7.37 -19.25
C ILE A 221 12.96 -7.81 -18.02
N THR A 222 13.92 -8.69 -18.25
CA THR A 222 14.88 -9.15 -17.25
C THR A 222 15.46 -7.94 -16.53
N ALA A 223 15.25 -7.86 -15.20
CA ALA A 223 15.88 -6.85 -14.38
C ALA A 223 17.40 -6.87 -14.66
N SER A 224 17.92 -5.79 -15.26
CA SER A 224 19.36 -5.60 -15.28
C SER A 224 19.80 -5.46 -13.83
N PRO A 225 20.69 -6.33 -13.31
CA PRO A 225 21.11 -6.25 -11.92
C PRO A 225 21.78 -4.91 -11.72
N ARG A 226 21.20 -4.06 -10.86
CA ARG A 226 21.97 -2.92 -10.33
C ARG A 226 23.10 -3.49 -9.50
N PRO A 227 24.33 -2.99 -9.64
CA PRO A 227 25.41 -3.37 -8.74
C PRO A 227 24.95 -3.04 -7.31
N SER A 228 24.71 -4.08 -6.53
CA SER A 228 24.35 -3.94 -5.13
C SER A 228 25.57 -3.40 -4.42
N THR A 229 25.43 -2.25 -3.76
CA THR A 229 26.48 -1.72 -2.89
C THR A 229 26.81 -2.80 -1.84
N PRO A 230 28.07 -3.28 -1.73
CA PRO A 230 28.39 -4.29 -0.74
C PRO A 230 28.09 -3.72 0.64
N THR A 231 27.16 -4.36 1.34
CA THR A 231 26.70 -3.95 2.68
C THR A 231 27.82 -4.21 3.70
N ALA A 232 28.79 -3.32 3.78
CA ALA A 232 29.79 -3.29 4.84
C ALA A 232 29.27 -2.51 6.06
N PHE A 233 28.10 -2.87 6.58
CA PHE A 233 27.62 -2.39 7.89
C PHE A 233 26.72 -3.43 8.56
N ALA A 234 27.21 -4.67 8.63
CA ALA A 234 26.73 -5.65 9.60
C ALA A 234 27.48 -5.40 10.93
N SER A 235 26.74 -4.92 11.93
CA SER A 235 27.05 -4.85 13.38
C SER A 235 26.96 -3.44 13.96
N ALA A 236 25.74 -2.90 14.09
CA ALA A 236 25.49 -1.80 15.02
C ALA A 236 24.11 -1.85 15.71
N THR A 237 23.33 -2.94 15.57
CA THR A 237 22.01 -3.08 16.20
C THR A 237 21.96 -4.00 17.42
N ALA A 238 23.12 -4.49 17.89
CA ALA A 238 23.22 -5.23 19.15
C ALA A 238 23.59 -4.36 20.37
N ALA A 239 23.85 -3.06 20.19
CA ALA A 239 24.36 -2.19 21.26
C ALA A 239 23.30 -1.32 21.96
N ALA A 240 22.07 -1.23 21.44
CA ALA A 240 21.06 -0.30 21.97
C ALA A 240 20.13 -0.90 23.07
N THR A 241 20.16 -2.21 23.29
CA THR A 241 19.35 -2.88 24.34
C THR A 241 20.14 -3.35 25.56
N ALA A 242 21.47 -3.14 25.60
CA ALA A 242 22.31 -3.50 26.76
C ALA A 242 22.74 -2.31 27.65
N ALA A 243 22.45 -1.07 27.25
CA ALA A 243 22.84 0.14 27.98
C ALA A 243 21.79 0.63 29.01
N ALA A 244 20.55 0.10 28.98
CA ALA A 244 19.48 0.51 29.89
C ALA A 244 19.41 -0.31 31.20
N ALA A 245 20.30 -1.30 31.40
CA ALA A 245 20.28 -2.19 32.57
C ALA A 245 21.40 -1.94 33.60
N ARG A 246 22.19 -0.86 33.46
CA ARG A 246 23.31 -0.54 34.37
C ARG A 246 23.27 0.89 34.88
N THR A 247 22.19 1.24 35.57
CA THR A 247 22.18 2.35 36.54
C THR A 247 21.42 1.92 37.79
N GLY A 248 21.97 0.92 38.48
CA GLY A 248 21.59 0.56 39.84
C GLY A 248 22.33 1.45 40.85
N ARG A 249 21.56 2.19 41.63
CA ARG A 249 21.89 3.12 42.72
C ARG A 249 22.84 2.50 43.78
N PRO A 250 23.89 3.19 44.27
CA PRO A 250 24.64 2.69 45.42
C PRO A 250 23.95 3.11 46.72
N GLY A 251 23.83 2.13 47.64
CA GLY A 251 23.32 2.30 48.99
C GLY A 251 24.30 3.01 49.92
N SER A 252 23.73 3.66 50.94
CA SER A 252 24.40 4.35 52.03
C SER A 252 25.11 3.38 52.97
N PRO A 253 26.31 3.70 53.52
CA PRO A 253 26.85 2.96 54.65
C PRO A 253 26.41 3.59 55.98
N SER A 254 26.08 2.70 56.91
CA SER A 254 25.81 2.96 58.32
C SER A 254 27.09 3.32 59.08
N ALA A 255 27.01 4.33 59.94
CA ALA A 255 27.70 4.41 61.22
C ALA A 255 26.81 5.25 62.16
#